data_AF-A0A9D9JL44-F1
#
_entry.id   AF-A0A9D9JL44-F1
#
_cell.length_a   1.000
_cell.length_b   1.000
_cell.length_c   1.000
_cell.angle_alpha   90.00
_cell.angle_beta   90.00
_cell.angle_gamma   90.00
#
_symmetry.space_group_name_H-M   'P 1'
#
loop_
_entity.id
_entity.type
_entity.pdbx_description
1 polymer ?
#
loop_
_entity_poly.entity_id
_entity_poly.type
_entity_poly.pdbx_seq_one_letter_code
_entity_poly.pdbx_strand_id
1 'polypeptide(L)'
;MHERGTTRMATRPVPEEPAAAIPPVTADREASEALLDQVQQRVEKLRDERFAGGDPVVSPRPVRRVAEALREGAIAALAAERLGALFQLDGALLTPAEDLARDELAAAYRALATWDLRSAAMSLARAASFARFADNQQRIALGWALYRLVEELLRLVPGQAREKALPSVRLVEELLPTLDQLPGAEREFYAREAERLGQAWKQATTDDRAWCVWALFRARVALLRNEGAETTLAWLLRLAQRAGITSGHADDGLLTLLQRAQAVFALLLGPPEEQAAELHKLAAEAWPRDLYRAITAALTEAWGEDAIAATHRFALALYIPESSPAEESPDA
;
A
#
# COMPACT_ATOMS: atom_id res chain seq x y z
N MET A 1 -67.30 14.59 46.77
CA MET A 1 -66.09 13.76 46.61
C MET A 1 -66.51 12.34 46.28
N HIS A 2 -65.70 11.70 45.44
CA HIS A 2 -65.72 10.31 44.99
C HIS A 2 -66.41 10.01 43.66
N GLU A 3 -65.61 9.32 42.84
CA GLU A 3 -65.44 9.44 41.41
C GLU A 3 -66.30 8.45 40.63
N ARG A 4 -66.69 8.87 39.44
CA ARG A 4 -67.29 8.00 38.42
C ARG A 4 -66.19 7.13 37.81
N GLY A 5 -66.21 5.84 38.11
CA GLY A 5 -65.43 4.84 37.38
C GLY A 5 -66.06 4.56 36.02
N THR A 6 -65.50 5.13 34.96
CA THR A 6 -65.78 4.78 33.57
C THR A 6 -65.07 3.48 33.22
N THR A 7 -65.83 2.41 32.98
CA THR A 7 -65.32 1.14 32.48
C THR A 7 -64.87 1.33 31.02
N ARG A 8 -63.55 1.37 30.79
CA ARG A 8 -62.96 1.32 29.44
C ARG A 8 -63.38 0.00 28.76
N MET A 9 -64.07 0.08 27.63
CA MET A 9 -64.22 -1.08 26.75
C MET A 9 -62.84 -1.46 26.21
N ALA A 10 -62.42 -2.69 26.51
CA ALA A 10 -61.25 -3.29 25.88
C ALA A 10 -61.55 -3.51 24.40
N THR A 11 -60.97 -2.68 23.53
CA THR A 11 -60.87 -2.96 22.10
C THR A 11 -59.98 -4.18 21.93
N ARG A 12 -60.54 -5.26 21.38
CA ARG A 12 -59.75 -6.43 20.94
C ARG A 12 -58.67 -5.94 19.97
N PRO A 13 -57.39 -6.31 20.13
CA PRO A 13 -56.40 -6.06 19.12
C PRO A 13 -56.81 -6.80 17.84
N VAL A 14 -56.82 -6.08 16.72
CA VAL A 14 -56.94 -6.68 15.39
C VAL A 14 -55.74 -7.62 15.24
N PRO A 15 -55.93 -8.91 14.92
CA PRO A 15 -54.80 -9.79 14.66
C PRO A 15 -54.00 -9.22 13.50
N GLU A 16 -52.70 -8.93 13.74
CA GLU A 16 -51.76 -8.64 12.66
C GLU A 16 -51.80 -9.82 11.70
N GLU A 17 -52.17 -9.56 10.43
CA GLU A 17 -52.02 -10.55 9.38
C GLU A 17 -50.56 -11.02 9.38
N PRO A 18 -50.29 -12.35 9.42
CA PRO A 18 -48.92 -12.83 9.39
C PRO A 18 -48.27 -12.30 8.11
N ALA A 19 -47.19 -11.53 8.27
CA ALA A 19 -46.42 -11.00 7.15
C ALA A 19 -46.18 -12.13 6.15
N ALA A 20 -46.67 -11.96 4.92
CA ALA A 20 -46.54 -12.96 3.88
C ALA A 20 -45.08 -13.42 3.80
N ALA A 21 -44.85 -14.72 3.98
CA ALA A 21 -43.51 -15.29 3.95
C ALA A 21 -42.88 -14.96 2.59
N ILE A 22 -41.88 -14.06 2.59
CA ILE A 22 -41.13 -13.72 1.38
C ILE A 22 -40.44 -15.00 0.93
N PRO A 23 -40.73 -15.52 -0.28
CA PRO A 23 -40.10 -16.74 -0.75
C PRO A 23 -38.58 -16.55 -0.81
N PRO A 24 -37.79 -17.61 -0.56
CA PRO A 24 -36.33 -17.52 -0.63
C PRO A 24 -35.91 -17.08 -2.03
N VAL A 25 -35.26 -15.93 -2.12
CA VAL A 25 -34.68 -15.43 -3.37
C VAL A 25 -33.42 -16.25 -3.65
N THR A 26 -33.51 -17.20 -4.57
CA THR A 26 -32.37 -17.99 -5.03
C THR A 26 -31.73 -17.34 -6.26
N ALA A 27 -30.40 -17.29 -6.30
CA ALA A 27 -29.68 -16.76 -7.45
C ALA A 27 -29.96 -17.59 -8.71
N ASP A 28 -30.50 -16.95 -9.74
CA ASP A 28 -30.68 -17.54 -11.06
C ASP A 28 -29.38 -17.36 -11.85
N ARG A 29 -28.71 -18.49 -12.10
CA ARG A 29 -27.44 -18.54 -12.83
C ARG A 29 -27.59 -18.13 -14.28
N GLU A 30 -28.61 -18.64 -14.99
CA GLU A 30 -28.80 -18.35 -16.41
C GLU A 30 -29.14 -16.87 -16.63
N ALA A 31 -30.01 -16.31 -15.78
CA ALA A 31 -30.34 -14.89 -15.83
C ALA A 31 -29.12 -13.99 -15.54
N SER A 32 -28.26 -14.43 -14.63
CA SER A 32 -27.00 -13.74 -14.27
C SER A 32 -26.00 -13.79 -15.43
N GLU A 33 -25.74 -14.96 -16.02
CA GLU A 33 -24.84 -15.11 -17.19
C GLU A 33 -25.34 -14.25 -18.37
N ALA A 34 -26.63 -14.29 -18.69
CA ALA A 34 -27.22 -13.46 -19.75
C ALA A 34 -27.10 -11.95 -19.50
N LEU A 35 -27.15 -11.51 -18.23
CA LEU A 35 -26.93 -10.10 -17.89
C LEU A 35 -25.45 -9.73 -18.01
N LEU A 36 -24.53 -10.59 -17.56
CA LEU A 36 -23.10 -10.38 -17.67
C LEU A 36 -22.61 -10.32 -19.13
N ASP A 37 -23.20 -11.13 -20.01
CA ASP A 37 -22.92 -11.08 -21.45
C ASP A 37 -23.34 -9.74 -22.06
N GLN A 38 -24.51 -9.22 -21.67
CA GLN A 38 -24.97 -7.89 -22.12
C GLN A 38 -24.06 -6.76 -21.61
N VAL A 39 -23.60 -6.85 -20.36
CA VAL A 39 -22.61 -5.93 -19.80
C VAL A 39 -21.31 -6.02 -20.59
N GLN A 40 -20.82 -7.23 -20.87
CA GLN A 40 -19.57 -7.45 -21.60
C GLN A 40 -19.61 -6.87 -23.03
N GLN A 41 -20.68 -7.14 -23.78
CA GLN A 41 -20.89 -6.56 -25.11
C GLN A 41 -20.88 -5.03 -25.08
N ARG A 42 -21.49 -4.44 -24.04
CA ARG A 42 -21.50 -2.99 -23.87
C ARG A 42 -20.13 -2.43 -23.52
N VAL A 43 -19.38 -3.14 -22.66
CA VAL A 43 -17.99 -2.79 -22.31
C VAL A 43 -17.10 -2.82 -23.55
N GLU A 44 -17.19 -3.85 -24.38
CA GLU A 44 -16.39 -3.98 -25.61
C GLU A 44 -16.65 -2.83 -26.58
N LYS A 45 -17.92 -2.52 -26.85
CA LYS A 45 -18.28 -1.39 -27.71
C LYS A 45 -17.68 -0.06 -27.22
N LEU A 46 -17.77 0.20 -25.92
CA LEU A 46 -17.25 1.44 -25.33
C LEU A 46 -15.72 1.45 -25.24
N ARG A 47 -15.06 0.28 -25.17
CA ARG A 47 -13.60 0.17 -25.30
C ARG A 47 -13.13 0.59 -26.69
N ASP A 48 -13.85 0.20 -27.74
CA ASP A 48 -13.52 0.61 -29.10
C ASP A 48 -13.64 2.14 -29.26
N GLU A 49 -14.68 2.75 -28.69
CA GLU A 49 -14.85 4.21 -28.64
C GLU A 49 -13.70 4.90 -27.89
N ARG A 50 -13.26 4.33 -26.76
CA ARG A 50 -12.09 4.83 -26.02
C ARG A 50 -10.79 4.68 -26.80
N PHE A 51 -10.61 3.56 -27.50
CA PHE A 51 -9.45 3.32 -28.35
C PHE A 51 -9.37 4.32 -29.51
N ALA A 52 -10.52 4.80 -30.00
CA ALA A 52 -10.61 5.88 -30.98
C ALA A 52 -10.36 7.29 -30.39
N GLY A 53 -10.01 7.40 -29.11
CA GLY A 53 -9.69 8.66 -28.43
C GLY A 53 -10.86 9.33 -27.69
N GLY A 54 -12.02 8.68 -27.60
CA GLY A 54 -13.13 9.17 -26.78
C GLY A 54 -12.94 8.92 -25.28
N ASP A 55 -13.64 9.69 -24.44
CA ASP A 55 -13.86 9.33 -23.04
C ASP A 55 -15.35 9.00 -22.83
N PRO A 56 -15.72 7.71 -22.93
CA PRO A 56 -17.11 7.32 -23.01
C PRO A 56 -17.85 7.55 -21.69
N VAL A 57 -19.00 8.22 -21.77
CA VAL A 57 -19.99 8.32 -20.69
C VAL A 57 -21.06 7.25 -20.92
N VAL A 58 -21.32 6.43 -19.91
CA VAL A 58 -22.30 5.34 -20.01
C VAL A 58 -23.65 5.84 -19.52
N SER A 59 -24.67 5.82 -20.37
CA SER A 59 -26.04 6.18 -20.00
C SER A 59 -26.99 5.00 -20.25
N PRO A 60 -28.01 4.74 -19.40
CA PRO A 60 -29.01 3.71 -19.66
C PRO A 60 -29.71 3.93 -21.01
N ARG A 61 -30.07 2.86 -21.73
CA ARG A 61 -30.84 3.02 -22.96
C ARG A 61 -32.29 3.41 -22.62
N PRO A 62 -32.92 4.29 -23.40
CA PRO A 62 -34.32 4.62 -23.19
C PRO A 62 -35.20 3.41 -23.50
N VAL A 63 -36.01 2.98 -22.53
CA VAL A 63 -36.95 1.86 -22.64
C VAL A 63 -38.30 2.24 -22.04
N ARG A 64 -39.37 1.57 -22.48
CA ARG A 64 -40.75 1.96 -22.15
C ARG A 64 -41.27 1.36 -20.85
N ARG A 65 -40.73 0.21 -20.42
CA ARG A 65 -41.20 -0.51 -19.24
C ARG A 65 -40.27 -0.28 -18.06
N VAL A 66 -40.84 -0.09 -16.87
CA VAL A 66 -40.08 0.15 -15.63
C VAL A 66 -39.10 -0.99 -15.33
N ALA A 67 -39.53 -2.26 -15.48
CA ALA A 67 -38.65 -3.40 -15.23
C ALA A 67 -37.45 -3.45 -16.20
N GLU A 68 -37.65 -3.08 -17.46
CA GLU A 68 -36.57 -2.98 -18.46
C GLU A 68 -35.65 -1.79 -18.15
N ALA A 69 -36.20 -0.67 -17.65
CA ALA A 69 -35.43 0.51 -17.27
C ALA A 69 -34.48 0.22 -16.09
N LEU A 70 -34.97 -0.51 -15.08
CA LEU A 70 -34.15 -0.97 -13.97
C LEU A 70 -33.02 -1.89 -14.44
N ARG A 71 -33.32 -2.82 -15.36
CA ARG A 71 -32.31 -3.71 -15.95
C ARG A 71 -31.26 -2.94 -16.76
N GLU A 72 -31.67 -2.02 -17.62
CA GLU A 72 -30.75 -1.17 -18.39
C GLU A 72 -29.91 -0.26 -17.49
N GLY A 73 -30.49 0.25 -16.41
CA GLY A 73 -29.77 1.00 -15.38
C GLY A 73 -28.67 0.16 -14.73
N ALA A 74 -29.00 -1.08 -14.31
CA ALA A 74 -28.02 -2.01 -13.75
C ALA A 74 -26.90 -2.36 -14.75
N ILE A 75 -27.25 -2.64 -16.02
CA ILE A 75 -26.27 -2.92 -17.07
C ILE A 75 -25.35 -1.72 -17.30
N ALA A 76 -25.90 -0.51 -17.37
CA ALA A 76 -25.13 0.71 -17.59
C ALA A 76 -24.21 1.03 -16.40
N ALA A 77 -24.68 0.86 -15.16
CA ALA A 77 -23.87 1.03 -13.97
C ALA A 77 -22.70 0.02 -13.91
N LEU A 78 -22.98 -1.27 -14.12
CA LEU A 78 -21.95 -2.32 -14.14
C LEU A 78 -20.95 -2.15 -15.29
N ALA A 79 -21.41 -1.70 -16.46
CA ALA A 79 -20.52 -1.40 -17.58
C ALA A 79 -19.63 -0.18 -17.28
N ALA A 80 -20.19 0.87 -16.68
CA ALA A 80 -19.43 2.06 -16.26
C ALA A 80 -18.35 1.69 -15.24
N GLU A 81 -18.70 0.89 -14.22
CA GLU A 81 -17.76 0.39 -13.21
C GLU A 81 -16.61 -0.39 -13.85
N ARG A 82 -16.91 -1.39 -14.70
CA ARG A 82 -15.89 -2.22 -15.39
C ARG A 82 -14.98 -1.44 -16.33
N LEU A 83 -15.45 -0.31 -16.85
CA LEU A 83 -14.67 0.59 -17.71
C LEU A 83 -13.95 1.68 -16.93
N GLY A 84 -14.24 1.87 -15.64
CA GLY A 84 -13.90 3.09 -14.91
C GLY A 84 -14.46 4.35 -15.62
N ALA A 85 -15.62 4.25 -16.27
CA ALA A 85 -16.23 5.36 -17.01
C ALA A 85 -17.23 6.13 -16.13
N LEU A 86 -17.56 7.36 -16.55
CA LEU A 86 -18.63 8.13 -15.93
C LEU A 86 -19.99 7.48 -16.27
N PHE A 87 -20.88 7.41 -15.28
CA PHE A 87 -22.24 6.93 -15.44
C PHE A 87 -23.22 8.11 -15.43
N GLN A 88 -23.99 8.29 -16.49
CA GLN A 88 -25.00 9.35 -16.53
C GLN A 88 -26.38 8.80 -16.18
N LEU A 89 -26.99 9.35 -15.13
CA LEU A 89 -28.34 9.01 -14.69
C LEU A 89 -29.12 10.30 -14.41
N ASP A 90 -30.28 10.45 -15.03
CA ASP A 90 -31.18 11.61 -14.84
C ASP A 90 -30.48 12.98 -14.95
N GLY A 91 -29.51 13.08 -15.86
CA GLY A 91 -28.73 14.30 -16.11
C GLY A 91 -27.54 14.50 -15.14
N ALA A 92 -27.42 13.69 -14.10
CA ALA A 92 -26.26 13.68 -13.21
C ALA A 92 -25.16 12.76 -13.75
N LEU A 93 -23.90 13.14 -13.56
CA LEU A 93 -22.73 12.30 -13.81
C LEU A 93 -22.26 11.70 -12.48
N LEU A 94 -22.14 10.38 -12.46
CA LEU A 94 -21.75 9.57 -11.31
C LEU A 94 -20.46 8.82 -11.63
N THR A 95 -19.72 8.46 -10.57
CA THR A 95 -18.42 7.76 -10.65
C THR A 95 -18.53 6.43 -9.88
N PRO A 96 -19.09 5.36 -10.49
CA PRO A 96 -19.46 4.16 -9.74
C PRO A 96 -18.28 3.43 -9.07
N ALA A 97 -17.06 3.61 -9.59
CA ALA A 97 -15.85 2.94 -9.12
C ALA A 97 -14.96 3.81 -8.23
N GLU A 98 -15.46 4.95 -7.72
CA GLU A 98 -14.64 5.87 -6.93
C GLU A 98 -14.26 5.29 -5.55
N ASP A 99 -15.12 4.45 -4.98
CA ASP A 99 -14.83 3.65 -3.79
C ASP A 99 -13.66 2.68 -4.04
N LEU A 100 -13.66 1.96 -5.17
CA LEU A 100 -12.55 1.10 -5.60
C LEU A 100 -11.24 1.90 -5.74
N ALA A 101 -11.32 3.14 -6.25
CA ALA A 101 -10.15 4.01 -6.33
C ALA A 101 -9.56 4.32 -4.94
N ARG A 102 -10.42 4.58 -3.94
CA ARG A 102 -10.01 4.83 -2.55
C ARG A 102 -9.42 3.59 -1.90
N ASP A 103 -9.99 2.42 -2.13
CA ASP A 103 -9.48 1.16 -1.59
C ASP A 103 -8.10 0.82 -2.15
N GLU A 104 -7.91 0.98 -3.47
CA GLU A 104 -6.61 0.79 -4.12
C GLU A 104 -5.59 1.85 -3.67
N LEU A 105 -6.01 3.10 -3.43
CA LEU A 105 -5.14 4.11 -2.82
C LEU A 105 -4.71 3.70 -1.41
N ALA A 106 -5.63 3.26 -0.56
CA ALA A 106 -5.30 2.79 0.78
C ALA A 106 -4.36 1.56 0.75
N ALA A 107 -4.55 0.66 -0.21
CA ALA A 107 -3.64 -0.46 -0.44
C ALA A 107 -2.24 0.01 -0.88
N ALA A 108 -2.16 0.96 -1.81
CA ALA A 108 -0.91 1.53 -2.29
C ALA A 108 -0.11 2.20 -1.17
N TYR A 109 -0.75 3.04 -0.36
CA TYR A 109 -0.09 3.76 0.73
C TYR A 109 0.39 2.78 1.81
N ARG A 110 -0.41 1.78 2.18
CA ARG A 110 0.04 0.70 3.07
C ARG A 110 1.24 -0.06 2.51
N ALA A 111 1.24 -0.38 1.22
CA ALA A 111 2.36 -1.04 0.56
C ALA A 111 3.63 -0.17 0.55
N LEU A 112 3.50 1.15 0.37
CA LEU A 112 4.64 2.08 0.50
C LEU A 112 5.21 2.11 1.92
N ALA A 113 4.34 2.15 2.94
CA ALA A 113 4.75 2.13 4.35
C ALA A 113 5.46 0.81 4.75
N THR A 114 5.14 -0.30 4.08
CA THR A 114 5.80 -1.60 4.26
C THR A 114 6.86 -1.90 3.20
N TRP A 115 7.22 -0.90 2.39
CA TRP A 115 8.29 -0.95 1.38
C TRP A 115 8.08 -1.95 0.24
N ASP A 116 6.85 -2.41 0.02
CA ASP A 116 6.48 -3.22 -1.13
C ASP A 116 6.17 -2.31 -2.33
N LEU A 117 7.23 -1.86 -2.99
CA LEU A 117 7.15 -1.02 -4.19
C LEU A 117 6.34 -1.67 -5.32
N ARG A 118 6.39 -3.00 -5.46
CA ARG A 118 5.67 -3.68 -6.54
C ARG A 118 4.17 -3.57 -6.32
N SER A 119 3.70 -3.91 -5.12
CA SER A 119 2.29 -3.81 -4.77
C SER A 119 1.82 -2.36 -4.78
N ALA A 120 2.65 -1.41 -4.30
CA ALA A 120 2.34 0.01 -4.36
C ALA A 120 2.12 0.50 -5.80
N ALA A 121 3.03 0.19 -6.73
CA ALA A 121 2.91 0.59 -8.13
C ALA A 121 1.68 -0.03 -8.81
N MET A 122 1.41 -1.31 -8.55
CA MET A 122 0.22 -1.98 -9.09
C MET A 122 -1.08 -1.34 -8.58
N SER A 123 -1.16 -1.06 -7.28
CA SER A 123 -2.35 -0.44 -6.69
C SER A 123 -2.51 1.03 -7.09
N LEU A 124 -1.43 1.81 -7.22
CA LEU A 124 -1.51 3.18 -7.75
C LEU A 124 -2.01 3.19 -9.21
N ALA A 125 -1.56 2.24 -10.02
CA ALA A 125 -2.03 2.11 -11.41
C ALA A 125 -3.53 1.73 -11.46
N ARG A 126 -3.98 0.82 -10.59
CA ARG A 126 -5.40 0.46 -10.47
C ARG A 126 -6.24 1.65 -10.00
N ALA A 127 -5.82 2.35 -8.95
CA ALA A 127 -6.49 3.55 -8.48
C ALA A 127 -6.63 4.60 -9.60
N ALA A 128 -5.56 4.83 -10.38
CA ALA A 128 -5.59 5.75 -11.52
C ALA A 128 -6.59 5.36 -12.61
N SER A 129 -6.84 4.06 -12.79
CA SER A 129 -7.82 3.58 -13.77
C SER A 129 -9.27 3.90 -13.37
N PHE A 130 -9.54 4.00 -12.07
CA PHE A 130 -10.88 4.22 -11.50
C PHE A 130 -11.15 5.68 -11.14
N ALA A 131 -10.17 6.41 -10.61
CA ALA A 131 -10.35 7.72 -9.99
C ALA A 131 -10.85 8.79 -10.98
N ARG A 132 -11.94 9.46 -10.62
CA ARG A 132 -12.50 10.58 -11.38
C ARG A 132 -12.64 11.83 -10.53
N PHE A 133 -12.66 11.74 -9.20
CA PHE A 133 -12.61 12.91 -8.35
C PHE A 133 -11.20 13.49 -8.25
N ALA A 134 -11.14 14.82 -8.27
CA ALA A 134 -9.88 15.56 -8.32
C ALA A 134 -9.02 15.33 -7.07
N ASP A 135 -9.63 15.15 -5.89
CA ASP A 135 -8.92 14.83 -4.66
C ASP A 135 -8.22 13.46 -4.75
N ASN A 136 -8.91 12.43 -5.24
CA ASN A 136 -8.30 11.12 -5.45
C ASN A 136 -7.22 11.14 -6.54
N GLN A 137 -7.42 11.87 -7.63
CA GLN A 137 -6.39 12.05 -8.66
C GLN A 137 -5.14 12.73 -8.10
N GLN A 138 -5.30 13.73 -7.23
CA GLN A 138 -4.18 14.38 -6.55
C GLN A 138 -3.50 13.44 -5.53
N ARG A 139 -4.25 12.60 -4.80
CA ARG A 139 -3.65 11.55 -3.95
C ARG A 139 -2.86 10.53 -4.77
N ILE A 140 -3.32 10.16 -5.96
CA ILE A 140 -2.56 9.27 -6.87
C ILE A 140 -1.24 9.92 -7.28
N ALA A 141 -1.26 11.21 -7.64
CA ALA A 141 -0.04 11.96 -8.00
C ALA A 141 0.95 12.01 -6.82
N LEU A 142 0.46 12.31 -5.62
CA LEU A 142 1.25 12.25 -4.39
C LEU A 142 1.81 10.84 -4.15
N GLY A 143 0.99 9.80 -4.27
CA GLY A 143 1.41 8.41 -4.12
C GLY A 143 2.56 8.02 -5.05
N TRP A 144 2.56 8.49 -6.31
CA TRP A 144 3.68 8.28 -7.23
C TRP A 144 4.94 9.06 -6.84
N ALA A 145 4.80 10.29 -6.32
CA ALA A 145 5.95 11.03 -5.81
C ALA A 145 6.56 10.35 -4.57
N LEU A 146 5.73 9.86 -3.64
CA LEU A 146 6.15 9.08 -2.48
C LEU A 146 6.77 7.74 -2.89
N TYR A 147 6.24 7.08 -3.92
CA TYR A 147 6.86 5.88 -4.51
C TYR A 147 8.30 6.15 -4.94
N ARG A 148 8.55 7.25 -5.66
CA ARG A 148 9.90 7.64 -6.09
C ARG A 148 10.81 7.92 -4.90
N LEU A 149 10.29 8.56 -3.86
CA LEU A 149 11.02 8.80 -2.62
C LEU A 149 11.48 7.50 -1.94
N VAL A 150 10.56 6.55 -1.75
CA VAL A 150 10.89 5.25 -1.14
C VAL A 150 11.82 4.43 -2.04
N GLU A 151 11.62 4.46 -3.37
CA GLU A 151 12.50 3.81 -4.34
C GLU A 151 13.93 4.33 -4.25
N GLU A 152 14.12 5.65 -4.23
CA GLU A 152 15.43 6.27 -4.07
C GLU A 152 16.06 5.97 -2.72
N LEU A 153 15.28 5.99 -1.63
CA LEU A 153 15.76 5.65 -0.29
C LEU A 153 16.34 4.23 -0.22
N LEU A 154 15.77 3.29 -0.97
CA LEU A 154 16.22 1.90 -1.05
C LEU A 154 17.38 1.70 -2.02
N ARG A 155 17.40 2.45 -3.12
CA ARG A 155 18.35 2.27 -4.23
C ARG A 155 19.65 3.05 -4.02
N LEU A 156 19.56 4.27 -3.48
CA LEU A 156 20.70 5.17 -3.33
C LEU A 156 21.41 4.94 -2.01
N VAL A 157 22.70 4.64 -2.09
CA VAL A 157 23.55 4.36 -0.92
C VAL A 157 24.06 5.68 -0.34
N PRO A 158 23.77 5.97 0.95
CA PRO A 158 24.30 7.16 1.61
C PRO A 158 25.84 7.18 1.53
N GLY A 159 26.39 8.31 1.08
CA GLY A 159 27.83 8.55 0.99
C GLY A 159 28.53 7.98 -0.26
N GLN A 160 27.85 7.19 -1.11
CA GLN A 160 28.42 6.71 -2.39
C GLN A 160 27.86 7.43 -3.62
N ALA A 161 26.66 8.00 -3.52
CA ALA A 161 26.08 8.78 -4.60
C ALA A 161 26.82 10.12 -4.78
N ARG A 162 26.86 10.64 -6.02
CA ARG A 162 27.25 12.05 -6.27
C ARG A 162 26.25 13.03 -5.65
N GLU A 163 25.07 12.54 -5.32
CA GLU A 163 23.97 13.31 -4.77
C GLU A 163 24.15 13.52 -3.26
N LYS A 164 24.01 14.77 -2.83
CA LYS A 164 24.12 15.17 -1.41
C LYS A 164 22.78 15.05 -0.66
N ALA A 165 21.70 14.74 -1.37
CA ALA A 165 20.33 14.61 -0.88
C ALA A 165 19.53 13.75 -1.87
N LEU A 166 18.37 13.25 -1.44
CA LEU A 166 17.43 12.51 -2.29
C LEU A 166 16.68 13.49 -3.22
N PRO A 167 16.82 13.39 -4.55
CA PRO A 167 16.13 14.28 -5.50
C PRO A 167 14.61 14.29 -5.35
N SER A 168 14.03 13.12 -5.06
CA SER A 168 12.59 12.92 -4.84
C SER A 168 12.00 13.72 -3.67
N VAL A 169 12.79 14.13 -2.68
CA VAL A 169 12.30 15.02 -1.60
C VAL A 169 11.81 16.33 -2.18
N ARG A 170 12.62 16.93 -3.05
CA ARG A 170 12.27 18.17 -3.75
C ARG A 170 11.06 17.98 -4.66
N LEU A 171 10.95 16.83 -5.34
CA LEU A 171 9.78 16.50 -6.15
C LEU A 171 8.49 16.52 -5.32
N VAL A 172 8.51 15.92 -4.11
CA VAL A 172 7.36 15.92 -3.21
C VAL A 172 7.05 17.33 -2.71
N GLU A 173 8.06 18.07 -2.25
CA GLU A 173 7.91 19.45 -1.76
C GLU A 173 7.38 20.42 -2.82
N GLU A 174 7.81 20.29 -4.08
CA GLU A 174 7.32 21.11 -5.19
C GLU A 174 5.91 20.71 -5.66
N LEU A 175 5.56 19.42 -5.55
CA LEU A 175 4.24 18.92 -5.93
C LEU A 175 3.15 19.34 -4.92
N LEU A 176 3.40 19.22 -3.62
CA LEU A 176 2.40 19.41 -2.57
C LEU A 176 1.63 20.75 -2.63
N PRO A 177 2.25 21.90 -2.93
CA PRO A 177 1.54 23.17 -3.10
C PRO A 177 0.50 23.15 -4.24
N THR A 178 0.69 22.30 -5.25
CA THR A 178 -0.21 22.17 -6.41
C THR A 178 -1.42 21.26 -6.15
N LEU A 179 -1.42 20.50 -5.06
CA LEU A 179 -2.47 19.56 -4.70
C LEU A 179 -3.58 20.24 -3.88
N ASP A 180 -4.24 21.23 -4.47
CA ASP A 180 -5.21 22.12 -3.82
C ASP A 180 -6.52 21.45 -3.35
N GLN A 181 -6.85 20.25 -3.84
CA GLN A 181 -8.00 19.46 -3.40
C GLN A 181 -7.70 18.61 -2.17
N LEU A 182 -6.43 18.53 -1.74
CA LEU A 182 -6.04 17.82 -0.52
C LEU A 182 -6.15 18.72 0.72
N PRO A 183 -6.59 18.17 1.88
CA PRO A 183 -6.56 18.89 3.15
C PRO A 183 -5.18 19.48 3.45
N GLY A 184 -5.15 20.71 3.98
CA GLY A 184 -3.90 21.38 4.37
C GLY A 184 -3.06 20.53 5.33
N ALA A 185 -3.70 19.93 6.33
CA ALA A 185 -3.03 19.04 7.29
C ALA A 185 -2.38 17.81 6.63
N GLU A 186 -3.03 17.21 5.62
CA GLU A 186 -2.48 16.08 4.86
C GLU A 186 -1.23 16.53 4.08
N ARG A 187 -1.28 17.70 3.45
CA ARG A 187 -0.14 18.25 2.70
C ARG A 187 1.04 18.59 3.61
N GLU A 188 0.79 19.27 4.72
CA GLU A 188 1.81 19.61 5.72
C GLU A 188 2.44 18.37 6.37
N PHE A 189 1.64 17.31 6.58
CA PHE A 189 2.16 16.03 7.04
C PHE A 189 3.16 15.43 6.05
N TYR A 190 2.79 15.29 4.78
CA TYR A 190 3.68 14.68 3.79
C TYR A 190 4.89 15.55 3.44
N ALA A 191 4.81 16.88 3.57
CA ALA A 191 5.96 17.77 3.47
C ALA A 191 6.99 17.46 4.58
N ARG A 192 6.54 17.44 5.84
CA ARG A 192 7.38 17.10 6.99
C ARG A 192 7.95 15.69 6.90
N GLU A 193 7.16 14.76 6.38
CA GLU A 193 7.58 13.37 6.25
C GLU A 193 8.66 13.19 5.16
N ALA A 194 8.51 13.85 4.01
CA ALA A 194 9.54 13.88 2.97
C ALA A 194 10.83 14.51 3.48
N GLU A 195 10.73 15.64 4.18
CA GLU A 195 11.87 16.30 4.82
C GLU A 195 12.55 15.37 5.83
N ARG A 196 11.79 14.72 6.73
CA ARG A 196 12.29 13.80 7.74
C ARG A 196 13.07 12.64 7.13
N LEU A 197 12.55 12.02 6.07
CA LEU A 197 13.22 10.94 5.34
C LEU A 197 14.50 11.44 4.65
N GLY A 198 14.44 12.61 4.01
CA GLY A 198 15.59 13.26 3.38
C GLY A 198 16.71 13.56 4.39
N GLN A 199 16.37 14.10 5.55
CA GLN A 199 17.30 14.39 6.64
C GLN A 199 17.90 13.11 7.23
N ALA A 200 17.09 12.05 7.41
CA ALA A 200 17.59 10.76 7.89
C ALA A 200 18.62 10.16 6.92
N TRP A 201 18.33 10.17 5.61
CA TRP A 201 19.27 9.69 4.59
C TRP A 201 20.53 10.54 4.54
N LYS A 202 20.39 11.87 4.63
CA LYS A 202 21.53 12.80 4.68
C LYS A 202 22.40 12.55 5.91
N GLN A 203 21.84 12.34 7.09
CA GLN A 203 22.62 12.02 8.29
C GLN A 203 23.44 10.73 8.10
N ALA A 204 22.86 9.70 7.48
CA ALA A 204 23.56 8.46 7.15
C ALA A 204 24.76 8.64 6.20
N THR A 205 24.91 9.80 5.54
CA THR A 205 26.12 10.08 4.73
C THR A 205 27.36 10.39 5.56
N THR A 206 27.19 10.88 6.79
CA THR A 206 28.28 11.33 7.67
C THR A 206 28.35 10.60 9.02
N ASP A 207 27.25 9.98 9.45
CA ASP A 207 27.14 9.27 10.72
C ASP A 207 27.07 7.75 10.49
N ASP A 208 28.07 7.03 10.99
CA ASP A 208 28.19 5.59 10.82
C ASP A 208 27.05 4.81 11.49
N ARG A 209 26.51 5.30 12.61
CA ARG A 209 25.35 4.65 13.25
C ARG A 209 24.12 4.77 12.37
N ALA A 210 23.85 5.98 11.88
CA ALA A 210 22.73 6.21 10.96
C ALA A 210 22.88 5.41 9.66
N TRP A 211 24.11 5.27 9.14
CA TRP A 211 24.41 4.40 8.00
C TRP A 211 24.11 2.92 8.31
N CYS A 212 24.52 2.43 9.48
CA CYS A 212 24.25 1.06 9.91
C CYS A 212 22.74 0.79 10.04
N VAL A 213 21.98 1.74 10.61
CA VAL A 213 20.51 1.65 10.67
C VAL A 213 19.90 1.59 9.25
N TRP A 214 20.38 2.42 8.32
CA TRP A 214 19.93 2.39 6.93
C TRP A 214 20.27 1.05 6.24
N ALA A 215 21.48 0.51 6.45
CA ALA A 215 21.88 -0.77 5.86
C ALA A 215 21.09 -1.95 6.46
N LEU A 216 20.79 -1.92 7.75
CA LEU A 216 19.93 -2.90 8.40
C LEU A 216 18.50 -2.84 7.85
N PHE A 217 17.97 -1.62 7.69
CA PHE A 217 16.70 -1.37 7.01
C PHE A 217 16.71 -1.95 5.59
N ARG A 218 17.77 -1.71 4.81
CA ARG A 218 17.88 -2.27 3.46
C ARG A 218 17.92 -3.79 3.44
N ALA A 219 18.69 -4.41 4.33
CA ALA A 219 18.74 -5.87 4.44
C ALA A 219 17.37 -6.47 4.81
N ARG A 220 16.61 -5.82 5.70
CA ARG A 220 15.23 -6.21 6.03
C ARG A 220 14.32 -6.18 4.80
N VAL A 221 14.40 -5.13 4.00
CA VAL A 221 13.61 -5.00 2.77
C VAL A 221 13.99 -6.07 1.75
N ALA A 222 15.29 -6.38 1.59
CA ALA A 222 15.75 -7.47 0.71
C ALA A 222 15.15 -8.83 1.11
N LEU A 223 15.11 -9.12 2.42
CA LEU A 223 14.51 -10.33 2.97
C LEU A 223 13.00 -10.41 2.71
N LEU A 224 12.27 -9.33 2.96
CA LEU A 224 10.81 -9.28 2.80
C LEU A 224 10.41 -9.42 1.32
N ARG A 225 11.18 -8.81 0.42
CA ARG A 225 10.92 -8.80 -1.03
C ARG A 225 11.54 -9.99 -1.77
N ASN A 226 12.26 -10.86 -1.06
CA ASN A 226 12.98 -11.99 -1.63
C ASN A 226 13.91 -11.57 -2.79
N GLU A 227 14.71 -10.51 -2.60
CA GLU A 227 15.66 -9.96 -3.60
C GLU A 227 16.88 -10.87 -3.89
N GLY A 228 16.85 -12.12 -3.43
CA GLY A 228 17.96 -13.07 -3.48
C GLY A 228 18.79 -13.10 -2.20
N ALA A 229 19.43 -14.25 -1.96
CA ALA A 229 20.26 -14.46 -0.78
C ALA A 229 21.51 -13.58 -0.85
N GLU A 230 22.14 -13.50 -2.02
CA GLU A 230 23.35 -12.73 -2.29
C GLU A 230 23.14 -11.24 -2.02
N THR A 231 22.06 -10.64 -2.51
CA THR A 231 21.73 -9.23 -2.26
C THR A 231 21.62 -8.94 -0.76
N THR A 232 20.95 -9.83 -0.03
CA THR A 232 20.77 -9.67 1.43
C THR A 232 22.10 -9.82 2.16
N LEU A 233 22.86 -10.88 1.85
CA LEU A 233 24.16 -11.15 2.48
C LEU A 233 25.16 -10.03 2.21
N ALA A 234 25.15 -9.44 1.00
CA ALA A 234 26.02 -8.31 0.67
C ALA A 234 25.77 -7.10 1.59
N TRP A 235 24.50 -6.77 1.85
CA TRP A 235 24.16 -5.68 2.78
C TRP A 235 24.54 -6.01 4.22
N LEU A 236 24.29 -7.23 4.67
CA LEU A 236 24.65 -7.69 6.01
C LEU A 236 26.16 -7.68 6.24
N LEU A 237 26.96 -8.09 5.26
CA LEU A 237 28.42 -8.05 5.35
C LEU A 237 28.96 -6.61 5.38
N ARG A 238 28.43 -5.71 4.54
CA ARG A 238 28.79 -4.29 4.58
C ARG A 238 28.42 -3.64 5.91
N LEU A 239 27.25 -3.99 6.45
CA LEU A 239 26.79 -3.56 7.77
C LEU A 239 27.74 -4.04 8.87
N ALA A 240 28.04 -5.35 8.92
CA ALA A 240 28.94 -5.93 9.91
C ALA A 240 30.33 -5.28 9.85
N GLN A 241 30.87 -5.07 8.64
CA GLN A 241 32.14 -4.41 8.44
C GLN A 241 32.13 -2.98 9.01
N ARG A 242 31.12 -2.18 8.66
CA ARG A 242 31.03 -0.79 9.10
C ARG A 242 30.74 -0.64 10.59
N ALA A 243 30.02 -1.59 11.18
CA ALA A 243 29.77 -1.66 12.61
C ALA A 243 30.95 -2.20 13.43
N GLY A 244 32.07 -2.56 12.79
CA GLY A 244 33.24 -3.13 13.47
C GLY A 244 33.06 -4.59 13.92
N ILE A 245 31.98 -5.24 13.51
CA ILE A 245 31.67 -6.66 13.79
C ILE A 245 32.51 -7.52 12.83
N THR A 246 33.83 -7.50 13.02
CA THR A 246 34.77 -8.06 12.01
C THR A 246 35.70 -9.15 12.51
N SER A 247 35.93 -9.27 13.82
CA SER A 247 36.57 -10.42 14.46
C SER A 247 37.05 -9.94 15.83
N GLY A 248 36.39 -10.33 16.91
CA GLY A 248 36.82 -9.94 18.25
C GLY A 248 35.83 -10.30 19.36
N HIS A 249 36.22 -11.29 20.17
CA HIS A 249 35.78 -11.58 21.54
C HIS A 249 34.27 -11.79 21.84
N ALA A 250 33.38 -11.83 20.84
CA ALA A 250 31.96 -12.14 21.02
C ALA A 250 31.50 -13.28 20.09
N ASP A 251 30.77 -14.24 20.68
CA ASP A 251 30.04 -15.39 20.12
C ASP A 251 30.62 -16.06 18.85
N ASP A 252 31.18 -17.26 19.05
CA ASP A 252 31.62 -18.20 18.00
C ASP A 252 30.56 -18.39 16.89
N GLY A 253 29.27 -18.24 17.22
CA GLY A 253 28.15 -18.35 16.29
C GLY A 253 28.07 -17.23 15.24
N LEU A 254 28.19 -15.94 15.63
CA LEU A 254 28.07 -14.82 14.69
C LEU A 254 29.25 -14.78 13.71
N LEU A 255 30.46 -15.05 14.19
CA LEU A 255 31.65 -15.13 13.34
C LEU A 255 31.52 -16.27 12.31
N THR A 256 31.01 -17.42 12.72
CA THR A 256 30.73 -18.54 11.80
C THR A 256 29.71 -18.13 10.72
N LEU A 257 28.64 -17.42 11.09
CA LEU A 257 27.66 -16.93 10.11
C LEU A 257 28.25 -15.91 9.13
N LEU A 258 29.14 -15.02 9.60
CA LEU A 258 29.87 -14.08 8.74
C LEU A 258 30.80 -14.83 7.76
N GLN A 259 31.53 -15.85 8.24
CA GLN A 259 32.39 -16.67 7.38
C GLN A 259 31.59 -17.42 6.31
N ARG A 260 30.45 -18.02 6.68
CA ARG A 260 29.53 -18.68 5.72
C ARG A 260 29.05 -17.70 4.64
N ALA A 261 28.66 -16.49 5.05
CA ALA A 261 28.24 -15.45 4.12
C ALA A 261 29.37 -14.98 3.20
N GLN A 262 30.60 -14.82 3.72
CA GLN A 262 31.78 -14.48 2.92
C GLN A 262 32.12 -15.60 1.92
N ALA A 263 31.95 -16.87 2.29
CA ALA A 263 32.20 -18.00 1.41
C ALA A 263 31.34 -17.97 0.14
N VAL A 264 30.08 -17.52 0.23
CA VAL A 264 29.20 -17.32 -0.93
C VAL A 264 29.85 -16.40 -1.97
N PHE A 265 30.40 -15.26 -1.52
CA PHE A 265 31.06 -14.31 -2.43
C PHE A 265 32.44 -14.77 -2.87
N ALA A 266 33.19 -15.47 -2.01
CA ALA A 266 34.48 -16.04 -2.37
C ALA A 266 34.36 -17.03 -3.54
N LEU A 267 33.31 -17.86 -3.55
CA LEU A 267 33.02 -18.78 -4.67
C LEU A 267 32.74 -18.04 -5.98
N LEU A 268 32.06 -16.89 -5.93
CA LEU A 268 31.78 -16.07 -7.13
C LEU A 268 33.06 -15.49 -7.77
N LEU A 269 34.16 -15.40 -7.02
CA LEU A 269 35.45 -14.93 -7.51
C LEU A 269 36.30 -16.03 -8.19
N GLY A 270 35.83 -17.28 -8.22
CA GLY A 270 36.52 -18.40 -8.85
C GLY A 270 37.78 -18.84 -8.11
N PRO A 271 37.67 -19.34 -6.87
CA PRO A 271 38.82 -19.78 -6.08
C PRO A 271 39.40 -21.10 -6.66
N PRO A 272 40.67 -21.44 -6.32
CA PRO A 272 41.27 -22.72 -6.70
C PRO A 272 40.42 -23.92 -6.22
N GLU A 273 40.44 -25.05 -6.95
CA GLU A 273 39.59 -26.23 -6.68
C GLU A 273 39.70 -26.75 -5.25
N GLU A 274 40.92 -26.75 -4.68
CA GLU A 274 41.19 -27.21 -3.31
C GLU A 274 40.44 -26.37 -2.26
N GLN A 275 40.32 -25.06 -2.49
CA GLN A 275 39.59 -24.14 -1.60
C GLN A 275 38.09 -24.12 -1.90
N ALA A 276 37.71 -24.32 -3.16
CA ALA A 276 36.31 -24.32 -3.60
C ALA A 276 35.48 -25.37 -2.86
N ALA A 277 36.02 -26.56 -2.61
CA ALA A 277 35.31 -27.64 -1.91
C ALA A 277 34.93 -27.27 -0.47
N GLU A 278 35.81 -26.59 0.26
CA GLU A 278 35.53 -26.12 1.63
C GLU A 278 34.56 -24.93 1.63
N LEU A 279 34.75 -23.98 0.70
CA LEU A 279 33.87 -22.83 0.55
C LEU A 279 32.44 -23.24 0.17
N HIS A 280 32.27 -24.27 -0.67
CA HIS A 280 30.94 -24.82 -1.00
C HIS A 280 30.21 -25.36 0.23
N LYS A 281 30.92 -26.05 1.15
CA LYS A 281 30.32 -26.54 2.40
C LYS A 281 29.85 -25.38 3.28
N LEU A 282 30.67 -24.34 3.42
CA LEU A 282 30.32 -23.15 4.21
C LEU A 282 29.15 -22.36 3.59
N ALA A 283 29.20 -22.14 2.28
CA ALA A 283 28.18 -21.37 1.55
C ALA A 283 26.82 -22.06 1.56
N ALA A 284 26.77 -23.40 1.58
CA ALA A 284 25.51 -24.16 1.67
C ALA A 284 24.69 -23.86 2.94
N GLU A 285 25.36 -23.40 4.00
CA GLU A 285 24.74 -23.05 5.29
C GLU A 285 24.60 -21.53 5.49
N ALA A 286 24.81 -20.73 4.44
CA ALA A 286 24.72 -19.27 4.50
C ALA A 286 23.27 -18.78 4.44
N TRP A 287 22.55 -18.90 5.55
CA TRP A 287 21.15 -18.45 5.66
C TRP A 287 21.08 -16.95 5.99
N PRO A 288 20.58 -16.08 5.08
CA PRO A 288 20.57 -14.63 5.32
C PRO A 288 19.72 -14.20 6.52
N ARG A 289 18.68 -14.96 6.84
CA ARG A 289 17.81 -14.70 8.01
C ARG A 289 18.54 -14.90 9.33
N ASP A 290 19.41 -15.90 9.43
CA ASP A 290 20.15 -16.19 10.65
C ASP A 290 21.22 -15.12 10.88
N LEU A 291 21.93 -14.73 9.82
CA LEU A 291 22.89 -13.63 9.89
C LEU A 291 22.19 -12.29 10.21
N TYR A 292 21.03 -12.01 9.62
CA TYR A 292 20.24 -10.81 9.94
C TYR A 292 19.88 -10.76 11.42
N ARG A 293 19.39 -11.88 11.99
CA ARG A 293 19.02 -11.97 13.41
C ARG A 293 20.23 -11.78 14.33
N ALA A 294 21.34 -12.44 14.02
CA ALA A 294 22.55 -12.36 14.82
C ALA A 294 23.17 -10.94 14.80
N ILE A 295 23.24 -10.29 13.63
CA ILE A 295 23.70 -8.89 13.53
C ILE A 295 22.74 -7.96 14.26
N THR A 296 21.42 -8.15 14.12
CA THR A 296 20.44 -7.32 14.83
C THR A 296 20.62 -7.42 16.35
N ALA A 297 20.82 -8.63 16.89
CA ALA A 297 21.07 -8.82 18.31
C ALA A 297 22.36 -8.11 18.77
N ALA A 298 23.45 -8.27 18.03
CA ALA A 298 24.72 -7.60 18.33
C ALA A 298 24.62 -6.06 18.28
N LEU A 299 23.88 -5.51 17.31
CA LEU A 299 23.64 -4.07 17.22
C LEU A 299 22.75 -3.57 18.35
N THR A 300 21.71 -4.30 18.72
CA THR A 300 20.83 -3.95 19.85
C THR A 300 21.60 -3.89 21.16
N GLU A 301 22.48 -4.86 21.40
CA GLU A 301 23.36 -4.84 22.57
C GLU A 301 24.34 -3.66 22.53
N ALA A 302 25.02 -3.46 21.41
CA ALA A 302 26.01 -2.39 21.25
C ALA A 302 25.41 -0.97 21.35
N TRP A 303 24.17 -0.79 20.89
CA TRP A 303 23.49 0.51 20.90
C TRP A 303 22.71 0.79 22.19
N GLY A 304 22.40 -0.25 22.97
CA GLY A 304 21.54 -0.15 24.15
C GLY A 304 20.07 0.16 23.83
N GLU A 305 19.65 -0.04 22.58
CA GLU A 305 18.27 0.18 22.10
C GLU A 305 17.91 -0.84 21.01
N ASP A 306 16.62 -1.05 20.75
CA ASP A 306 16.17 -1.97 19.71
C ASP A 306 16.58 -1.49 18.30
N ALA A 307 17.53 -2.22 17.68
CA ALA A 307 18.03 -1.95 16.35
C ALA A 307 16.94 -2.06 15.26
N ILE A 308 15.91 -2.91 15.44
CA ILE A 308 14.78 -3.00 14.51
C ILE A 308 13.94 -1.75 14.61
N ALA A 309 13.63 -1.29 15.83
CA ALA A 309 12.86 -0.06 16.03
C ALA A 309 13.58 1.16 15.42
N ALA A 310 14.92 1.21 15.52
CA ALA A 310 15.71 2.27 14.89
C ALA A 310 15.50 2.34 13.36
N THR A 311 15.22 1.21 12.69
CA THR A 311 14.93 1.20 11.24
C THR A 311 13.67 1.97 10.86
N HIS A 312 12.73 2.20 11.79
CA HIS A 312 11.52 3.00 11.53
C HIS A 312 11.85 4.46 11.15
N ARG A 313 13.05 4.94 11.47
CA ARG A 313 13.54 6.21 10.98
C ARG A 313 13.55 6.32 9.44
N PHE A 314 13.61 5.20 8.73
CA PHE A 314 13.55 5.12 7.27
C PHE A 314 12.20 4.58 6.73
N ALA A 315 11.22 4.35 7.62
CA ALA A 315 9.86 3.99 7.23
C ALA A 315 9.08 5.21 6.75
N LEU A 316 8.25 5.07 5.73
CA LEU A 316 7.27 6.10 5.38
C LEU A 316 6.09 6.02 6.35
N ALA A 317 5.79 7.11 7.04
CA ALA A 317 4.59 7.26 7.85
C ALA A 317 3.40 7.67 6.98
N LEU A 318 2.21 7.19 7.35
CA LEU A 318 0.96 7.50 6.65
C LEU A 318 0.16 8.54 7.45
N TYR A 319 -0.46 9.47 6.72
CA TYR A 319 -1.39 10.42 7.31
C TYR A 319 -2.63 9.69 7.81
N ILE A 320 -3.01 9.96 9.06
CA ILE A 320 -4.26 9.50 9.67
C ILE A 320 -5.08 10.76 9.94
N PRO A 321 -6.25 10.93 9.31
CA PRO A 321 -7.13 12.05 9.61
C PRO A 321 -7.46 12.05 11.11
N GLU A 322 -7.31 13.19 11.78
CA GLU A 322 -7.87 13.35 13.11
C GLU A 322 -9.37 13.09 12.99
N SER A 323 -9.86 12.06 13.68
CA SER A 323 -11.29 11.83 13.78
C SER A 323 -11.85 13.02 14.53
N SER A 324 -12.68 13.83 13.86
CA SER A 324 -13.46 14.85 14.54
C SER A 324 -14.15 14.15 15.73
N PRO A 325 -14.01 14.66 16.98
CA PRO A 325 -14.78 14.09 18.08
C PRO A 325 -16.24 14.15 17.63
N ALA A 326 -16.88 12.98 17.57
CA ALA A 326 -18.32 12.93 17.39
C ALA A 326 -18.90 13.91 18.39
N GLU A 327 -19.68 14.88 17.91
CA GLU A 327 -20.50 15.71 18.78
C GLU A 327 -21.23 14.74 19.71
N GLU A 328 -20.81 14.68 20.97
CA GLU A 328 -21.60 14.12 22.04
C GLU A 328 -22.89 14.92 22.02
N SER A 329 -23.91 14.42 21.31
CA SER A 329 -25.27 14.92 21.42
C SER A 329 -25.63 14.82 22.90
N PRO A 330 -25.74 15.93 23.63
CA PRO A 330 -26.26 15.89 24.97
C PRO A 330 -27.77 15.90 24.78
N ASP A 331 -28.37 14.72 24.56
CA ASP A 331 -29.77 14.40 24.85
C ASP A 331 -30.11 13.01 24.28
N ALA A 332 -30.03 11.99 25.14
CA ALA A 332 -30.76 10.73 25.04
C ALA A 332 -31.08 10.21 26.44
#